data_AF-A0A354IUI0-F1
#
_entry.id   AF-A0A354IUI0-F1
#
_cell.length_a   1.000
_cell.length_b   1.000
_cell.length_c   1.000
_cell.angle_alpha   90.00
_cell.angle_beta   90.00
_cell.angle_gamma   90.00
#
_symmetry.space_group_name_H-M   'P 1'
#
loop_
_entity.id
_entity.type
_entity.pdbx_description
1 polymer ?
#
loop_
_entity_poly.entity_id
_entity_poly.type
_entity_poly.pdbx_seq_one_letter_code
_entity_poly.pdbx_strand_id
1 'polypeptide(L)'
;MAQPRRGNDVYYLGDTGRLPLDARRALCQLLIGPSIDQLRHAKLWPALIRSEAAIRSSLADLFLELVLDRDSGVAFTRQADTEDVDAPVLLRTSPLTFIDSVLLLYLRQQ
;
A
#
# COMPACT_ATOMS: atom_id res chain seq x y z
N MET A 1 24.91 27.03 0.32
CA MET A 1 24.59 26.22 1.52
C MET A 1 23.12 25.85 1.44
N ALA A 2 22.79 24.57 1.26
CA ALA A 2 21.41 24.11 1.17
C ALA A 2 20.86 23.93 2.59
N GLN A 3 19.81 24.67 2.94
CA GLN A 3 19.12 24.55 4.23
C GLN A 3 18.55 23.13 4.37
N PRO A 4 18.75 22.41 5.49
CA PRO A 4 18.07 21.13 5.71
C PRO A 4 16.56 21.38 5.77
N ARG A 5 15.79 20.66 4.92
CA ARG A 5 14.32 20.68 4.96
C ARG A 5 13.89 20.23 6.36
N ARG A 6 13.10 21.05 7.07
CA ARG A 6 12.64 20.79 8.44
C ARG A 6 11.84 19.49 8.51
N GLY A 7 12.49 18.40 8.93
CA GLY A 7 11.88 17.10 9.19
C GLY A 7 11.36 17.01 10.61
N ASN A 8 10.17 17.55 10.88
CA ASN A 8 9.47 17.22 12.13
C ASN A 8 7.99 16.97 11.85
N ASP A 9 7.73 15.76 11.34
CA ASP A 9 6.44 15.16 10.99
C ASP A 9 5.78 14.49 12.21
N VAL A 10 5.64 15.21 13.32
CA VAL A 10 4.99 14.71 14.54
C VAL A 10 3.55 15.21 14.54
N TYR A 11 2.57 14.32 14.37
CA TYR A 11 1.16 14.67 14.22
C TYR A 11 0.30 14.43 15.47
N TYR A 12 0.82 13.71 16.46
CA TYR A 12 0.19 13.48 17.77
C TYR A 12 1.25 13.22 18.85
N LEU A 13 0.84 13.23 20.13
CA LEU A 13 1.74 12.97 21.25
C LEU A 13 2.31 11.55 21.16
N GLY A 14 3.64 11.42 21.15
CA GLY A 14 4.32 10.12 21.02
C GLY A 14 4.44 9.61 19.58
N ASP A 15 4.11 10.44 18.57
CA ASP A 15 4.31 10.09 17.17
C ASP A 15 5.80 9.97 16.84
N THR A 16 6.23 8.75 16.50
CA THR A 16 7.60 8.40 16.08
C THR A 16 7.67 8.04 14.60
N GLY A 17 6.58 8.23 13.87
CA GLY A 17 6.49 7.91 12.45
C GLY A 17 7.44 8.77 11.63
N ARG A 18 8.04 8.15 10.61
CA ARG A 18 9.04 8.79 9.74
C ARG A 18 8.50 9.15 8.36
N LEU A 19 7.28 8.72 8.05
CA LEU A 19 6.60 9.01 6.80
C LEU A 19 6.01 10.44 6.83
N PRO A 20 6.12 11.21 5.73
CA PRO A 20 5.36 12.44 5.55
C PRO A 20 3.84 12.19 5.61
N LEU A 21 3.04 13.22 5.92
CA LEU A 21 1.58 13.07 6.10
C LEU A 21 0.85 12.38 4.93
N ASP A 22 1.21 12.75 3.71
CA ASP A 22 0.60 12.21 2.49
C ASP A 22 0.95 10.73 2.28
N ALA A 23 2.19 10.34 2.58
CA ALA A 23 2.64 8.95 2.58
C ALA A 23 1.94 8.11 3.66
N ARG A 24 1.73 8.67 4.86
CA ARG A 24 0.94 8.02 5.92
C ARG A 24 -0.49 7.75 5.46
N ARG A 25 -1.12 8.72 4.79
CA ARG A 25 -2.46 8.54 4.22
C ARG A 25 -2.50 7.46 3.13
N ALA A 26 -1.47 7.40 2.27
CA ALA A 26 -1.35 6.33 1.29
C ALA A 26 -1.20 4.96 1.96
N LEU A 27 -0.35 4.83 2.99
CA LEU A 27 -0.23 3.60 3.77
C LEU A 27 -1.57 3.19 4.42
N CYS A 28 -2.30 4.12 5.04
CA CYS A 28 -3.64 3.83 5.57
C CYS A 28 -4.60 3.34 4.49
N GLN A 29 -4.62 3.96 3.32
CA GLN A 29 -5.48 3.55 2.21
C GLN A 29 -5.14 2.14 1.70
N LEU A 30 -3.86 1.77 1.68
CA LEU A 30 -3.40 0.43 1.31
C LEU A 30 -3.81 -0.67 2.31
N LEU A 31 -4.06 -0.31 3.57
CA LEU A 31 -4.50 -1.24 4.62
C LEU A 31 -6.02 -1.34 4.74
N ILE A 32 -6.74 -0.26 4.45
CA ILE A 32 -8.21 -0.21 4.55
C ILE A 32 -8.88 -0.59 3.23
N GLY A 33 -8.35 -0.10 2.11
CA GLY A 33 -8.93 -0.24 0.79
C GLY A 33 -8.33 -1.41 0.00
N PRO A 34 -9.05 -1.91 -1.02
CA PRO A 34 -8.54 -3.00 -1.85
C PRO A 34 -7.34 -2.58 -2.70
N SER A 35 -7.22 -1.29 -3.04
CA SER A 35 -6.13 -0.73 -3.82
C SER A 35 -6.09 0.81 -3.76
N ILE A 36 -4.97 1.38 -4.21
CA ILE A 36 -4.83 2.76 -4.67
C ILE A 36 -4.75 2.72 -6.20
N ASP A 37 -5.77 3.28 -6.83
CA ASP A 37 -5.82 3.57 -8.28
C ASP A 37 -5.37 5.01 -8.60
N GLN A 38 -4.57 5.19 -9.65
CA GLN A 38 -3.98 6.46 -10.07
C GLN A 38 -5.02 7.54 -10.43
N LEU A 39 -6.10 7.15 -11.10
CA LEU A 39 -7.14 8.08 -11.56
C LEU A 39 -8.09 8.44 -10.41
N ARG A 40 -8.49 7.45 -9.61
CA ARG A 40 -9.42 7.64 -8.48
C ARG A 40 -8.76 8.32 -7.29
N HIS A 41 -7.45 8.14 -7.09
CA HIS A 41 -6.71 8.66 -5.95
C HIS A 41 -5.56 9.58 -6.37
N ALA A 42 -5.86 10.58 -7.21
CA ALA A 42 -4.87 11.49 -7.79
C ALA A 42 -3.94 12.19 -6.78
N LYS A 43 -4.33 12.31 -5.49
CA LYS A 43 -3.47 12.86 -4.42
C LYS A 43 -2.60 11.81 -3.73
N LEU A 44 -3.10 10.57 -3.60
CA LEU A 44 -2.39 9.49 -2.90
C LEU A 44 -1.36 8.83 -3.81
N TRP A 45 -1.66 8.68 -5.10
CA TRP A 45 -0.78 8.03 -6.06
C TRP A 45 0.61 8.68 -6.13
N PRO A 46 0.76 10.01 -6.32
CA PRO A 46 2.08 10.63 -6.34
C PRO A 46 2.80 10.52 -4.98
N ALA A 47 2.07 10.52 -3.86
CA ALA A 47 2.66 10.36 -2.53
C ALA A 47 3.22 8.95 -2.31
N LEU A 48 2.48 7.93 -2.76
CA LEU A 48 2.91 6.53 -2.79
C LEU A 48 4.19 6.38 -3.61
N ILE A 49 4.22 6.88 -4.85
CA ILE A 49 5.40 6.79 -5.72
C ILE A 49 6.63 7.48 -5.11
N ARG A 50 6.46 8.67 -4.53
CA ARG A 50 7.58 9.40 -3.89
C ARG A 50 8.13 8.69 -2.66
N SER A 51 7.28 7.99 -1.91
CA SER A 51 7.63 7.39 -0.60
C SER A 51 7.66 5.87 -0.65
N GLU A 52 7.77 5.28 -1.84
CA GLU A 52 7.61 3.85 -2.09
C GLU A 52 8.49 3.01 -1.16
N ALA A 53 9.78 3.31 -1.08
CA ALA A 53 10.73 2.56 -0.26
C ALA A 53 10.36 2.56 1.23
N ALA A 54 9.94 3.71 1.76
CA ALA A 54 9.57 3.83 3.17
C ALA A 54 8.22 3.13 3.45
N ILE A 55 7.26 3.21 2.53
CA ILE A 55 5.99 2.49 2.63
C ILE A 55 6.22 0.97 2.56
N ARG A 56 7.09 0.48 1.66
CA ARG A 56 7.49 -0.93 1.60
C ARG A 56 8.07 -1.40 2.93
N SER A 57 8.96 -0.60 3.54
CA SER A 57 9.51 -0.93 4.86
C SER A 57 8.43 -1.02 5.93
N SER A 58 7.51 -0.05 6.00
CA SER A 58 6.43 -0.08 7.00
C SER A 58 5.45 -1.23 6.79
N LEU A 59 5.22 -1.66 5.55
CA LEU A 59 4.39 -2.84 5.25
C LEU A 59 5.11 -4.15 5.61
N ALA A 60 6.44 -4.20 5.44
CA ALA A 60 7.23 -5.37 5.81
C ALA A 60 7.17 -5.66 7.32
N ASP A 61 7.13 -4.64 8.17
CA ASP A 61 6.90 -4.78 9.62
C ASP A 61 5.54 -5.43 9.95
N LEU A 62 4.62 -5.48 8.98
CA LEU A 62 3.29 -6.07 9.09
C LEU A 62 3.15 -7.39 8.31
N PHE A 63 4.25 -7.95 7.79
CA PHE A 63 4.23 -9.12 6.89
C PHE A 63 3.39 -8.89 5.62
N LEU A 64 3.39 -7.67 5.11
CA LEU A 64 2.70 -7.27 3.89
C LEU A 64 3.70 -6.79 2.84
N GLU A 65 3.38 -7.06 1.57
CA GLU A 65 4.10 -6.55 0.43
C GLU A 65 3.27 -5.54 -0.34
N LEU A 66 3.93 -4.47 -0.81
CA LEU A 66 3.37 -3.56 -1.80
C LEU A 66 3.51 -4.16 -3.20
N VAL A 67 2.38 -4.45 -3.84
CA VAL A 67 2.32 -4.63 -5.30
C VAL A 67 2.06 -3.27 -5.92
N LEU A 68 2.95 -2.84 -6.82
CA LEU A 68 2.85 -1.56 -7.51
C LEU A 68 3.07 -1.79 -9.00
N ASP A 69 2.01 -1.60 -9.78
CA ASP A 69 2.05 -1.59 -11.24
C ASP A 69 1.86 -0.15 -11.71
N ARG A 70 2.95 0.45 -12.19
CA ARG A 70 2.97 1.85 -12.62
C ARG A 70 2.36 2.03 -14.00
N ASP A 71 2.35 0.98 -14.82
CA ASP A 71 1.86 1.06 -16.18
C ASP A 71 0.33 0.99 -16.20
N SER A 72 -0.26 0.11 -15.37
CA SER A 72 -1.71 0.07 -15.17
C SER A 72 -2.24 1.10 -14.17
N GLY A 73 -1.35 1.72 -13.38
CA GLY A 73 -1.73 2.76 -12.43
C GLY A 73 -2.45 2.22 -11.19
N VAL A 74 -2.11 1.00 -10.74
CA VAL A 74 -2.70 0.38 -9.56
C VAL A 74 -1.65 -0.07 -8.55
N ALA A 75 -1.99 0.04 -7.27
CA ALA A 75 -1.18 -0.45 -6.17
C ALA A 75 -2.06 -1.07 -5.09
N PHE A 76 -1.62 -2.16 -4.48
CA PHE A 76 -2.36 -2.84 -3.41
C PHE A 76 -1.40 -3.60 -2.50
N THR A 77 -1.92 -4.12 -1.39
CA THR A 77 -1.16 -4.95 -0.45
C THR A 77 -1.50 -6.43 -0.67
N ARG A 78 -0.49 -7.28 -0.54
CA ARG A 78 -0.67 -8.73 -0.43
C ARG A 78 0.03 -9.24 0.83
N GLN A 79 -0.42 -10.38 1.34
CA GLN A 79 0.30 -11.09 2.39
C GLN A 79 1.67 -11.50 1.82
N ALA A 80 2.74 -11.24 2.56
CA ALA A 80 4.07 -11.70 2.20
C ALA A 80 4.13 -13.24 2.25
N ASP A 81 4.97 -13.83 1.41
CA ASP A 81 5.35 -15.22 1.57
C ASP A 81 6.42 -15.30 2.67
N THR A 82 6.04 -15.82 3.84
CA THR A 82 6.91 -15.88 5.00
C THR A 82 7.51 -17.28 5.21
N GLU A 83 7.34 -18.18 4.23
CA GLU A 83 7.81 -19.57 4.27
C GLU A 83 7.45 -20.26 5.61
N ASP A 84 8.45 -20.59 6.43
CA ASP A 84 8.29 -21.31 7.69
C ASP A 84 8.06 -20.40 8.91
N VAL A 85 7.99 -19.08 8.73
CA VAL A 85 7.71 -18.14 9.83
C VAL A 85 6.21 -18.13 10.11
N ASP A 86 5.83 -18.36 11.36
CA ASP A 86 4.45 -18.22 11.85
C ASP A 86 4.05 -16.73 11.92
N ALA A 87 3.71 -16.18 10.76
CA ALA A 87 3.32 -14.79 10.61
C ALA A 87 1.80 -14.62 10.68
N PRO A 88 1.30 -13.58 11.39
CA PRO A 88 -0.13 -13.30 11.43
C PRO A 88 -0.65 -12.90 10.04
N VAL A 89 -1.84 -13.41 9.70
CA VAL A 89 -2.56 -12.99 8.49
C VAL A 89 -3.42 -11.77 8.81
N LEU A 90 -3.09 -10.62 8.20
CA LEU A 90 -3.81 -9.37 8.42
C LEU A 90 -4.89 -9.11 7.37
N LEU A 91 -4.66 -9.56 6.14
CA LEU A 91 -5.59 -9.34 5.05
C LEU A 91 -6.76 -10.31 5.14
N ARG A 92 -7.98 -9.78 5.09
CA ARG A 92 -9.19 -10.59 5.02
C ARG A 92 -9.31 -11.20 3.62
N THR A 93 -9.44 -12.51 3.56
CA THR A 93 -9.82 -13.20 2.33
C THR A 93 -11.33 -13.31 2.25
N SER A 94 -11.89 -13.05 1.07
CA SER A 94 -13.27 -13.34 0.76
C SER A 94 -13.29 -14.26 -0.46
N PRO A 95 -13.99 -15.41 -0.41
CA PRO A 95 -14.07 -16.29 -1.55
C PRO A 95 -14.77 -15.57 -2.71
N LEU A 96 -14.23 -15.72 -3.92
CA LEU A 96 -14.88 -15.22 -5.14
C LEU A 96 -16.17 -16.00 -5.38
N THR A 97 -17.23 -15.29 -5.81
CA THR A 97 -18.41 -15.97 -6.32
C THR A 97 -18.12 -16.58 -7.70
N PHE A 98 -19.03 -17.43 -8.18
CA PHE A 98 -18.94 -17.97 -9.54
C PHE A 98 -18.89 -16.84 -10.59
N ILE A 99 -19.73 -15.82 -10.43
CA ILE A 99 -19.79 -14.67 -11.34
C ILE A 99 -18.49 -13.87 -11.29
N ASP A 100 -17.93 -13.61 -10.10
CA ASP A 100 -16.65 -12.91 -9.98
C ASP A 100 -15.52 -13.69 -10.67
N SER A 101 -15.51 -15.01 -10.49
CA SER A 101 -14.52 -15.90 -11.09
C SER A 101 -14.60 -15.91 -12.62
N VAL A 102 -15.81 -15.99 -13.19
CA VAL A 102 -16.03 -15.90 -14.64
C VAL A 102 -15.60 -14.53 -15.18
N LEU A 103 -15.94 -13.45 -14.47
CA LEU A 103 -15.55 -12.09 -14.86
C LEU A 103 -14.03 -11.94 -14.89
N LEU A 104 -13.31 -12.42 -13.87
CA LEU A 104 -11.85 -12.36 -13.83
C LEU A 104 -11.20 -13.15 -14.97
N LEU A 105 -11.72 -14.34 -15.29
CA LEU A 105 -11.22 -15.15 -16.41
C LEU A 105 -11.44 -14.46 -17.77
N TYR A 106 -12.57 -13.77 -17.94
CA TYR A 106 -12.85 -12.99 -19.13
C TYR A 106 -11.90 -11.80 -19.26
N LEU A 107 -11.70 -11.03 -18.18
CA LEU A 107 -10.81 -9.87 -18.15
C LEU A 107 -9.34 -10.25 -18.40
N ARG A 108 -8.91 -11.44 -17.97
CA ARG A 108 -7.55 -11.95 -18.21
C ARG A 108 -7.24 -12.26 -19.68
N GLN A 109 -8.26 -12.54 -20.49
CA GLN A 109 -8.10 -12.90 -21.90
C GLN A 109 -8.10 -11.69 -22.85
N GLN A 110 -8.29 -10.48 -22.33
CA GLN A 110 -8.17 -9.22 -23.06
C GLN A 110 -6.72 -8.72 -23.00
#